data_AF-A0A949X027-F1
#
_entry.id   AF-A0A949X027-F1
#
_cell.length_a   1.000
_cell.length_b   1.000
_cell.length_c   1.000
_cell.angle_alpha   90.00
_cell.angle_beta   90.00
_cell.angle_gamma   90.00
#
_symmetry.space_group_name_H-M   'P 1'
#
loop_
_entity.id
_entity.type
_entity.pdbx_description
1 polymer ?
#
loop_
_entity_poly.entity_id
_entity_poly.type
_entity_poly.pdbx_seq_one_letter_code
_entity_poly.pdbx_strand_id
1 'polypeptide(L)'
;MAKDLAPGGGGDNGTDGPAIGRSWAGGEKPDLNDLMTTHPVTGERGIFIFAYGSLCANPPPGQTNRYETAITGFRRDFAVQDIFYRGTEEKPGLTLGLDVSEGTVVPGAVYFAPESSADKMLDEVHRQETPKGMEDIYRPQIVETNIGRGKSVPAMAYMANPESALYVGQSLSKDEKAAQIASSYGIPNNDYAKRTRPEGRIGKTDLEYLAMTSINLEDAQNGDAYLSSLTELAVQKREEMINSGDPKQVQLAGLLAEMEQDTAVEKAFKDRIGVDVVVEAASKMRPGAAPKIDPGAAANEGDYGADQHVVSTEGVLAWLAEQRAKKADLGKAAPGDEPPRRAVGGP
;
A
#
# COMPACT_ATOMS: atom_id res chain seq x y z
N MET A 1 12.47 60.17 -37.25
CA MET A 1 12.64 59.13 -38.27
C MET A 1 12.50 57.79 -37.60
N ALA A 2 11.36 57.14 -37.82
CA ALA A 2 11.12 55.75 -37.43
C ALA A 2 11.85 54.82 -38.39
N LYS A 3 12.37 53.71 -37.89
CA LYS A 3 12.47 52.47 -38.65
C LYS A 3 12.15 51.30 -37.72
N ASP A 4 11.01 50.71 -38.03
CA ASP A 4 10.48 49.45 -37.55
C ASP A 4 11.48 48.30 -37.75
N LEU A 5 11.55 47.42 -36.76
CA LEU A 5 11.85 46.01 -36.93
C LEU A 5 10.95 45.24 -35.97
N ALA A 6 9.88 44.67 -36.51
CA ALA A 6 9.04 43.68 -35.85
C ALA A 6 9.83 42.40 -35.58
N PRO A 7 9.62 41.69 -34.46
CA PRO A 7 10.00 40.29 -34.38
C PRO A 7 8.95 39.45 -35.11
N GLY A 8 9.40 38.79 -36.18
CA GLY A 8 8.61 37.83 -36.94
C GLY A 8 8.20 36.63 -36.10
N GLY A 9 6.97 36.16 -36.35
CA GLY A 9 6.48 34.89 -35.85
C GLY A 9 7.27 33.72 -36.42
N GLY A 10 7.48 32.72 -35.55
CA GLY A 10 8.07 31.43 -35.90
C GLY A 10 7.94 30.48 -34.73
N GLY A 11 6.93 29.61 -34.79
CA GLY A 11 6.88 28.34 -34.05
C GLY A 11 6.46 28.41 -32.59
N ASP A 12 5.15 28.30 -32.36
CA ASP A 12 4.61 27.67 -31.15
C ASP A 12 5.07 26.20 -31.12
N ASN A 13 6.21 25.94 -30.47
CA ASN A 13 6.61 24.60 -30.06
C ASN A 13 6.10 24.42 -28.63
N GLY A 14 4.94 23.77 -28.49
CA GLY A 14 4.36 23.41 -27.20
C GLY A 14 5.39 22.77 -26.27
N THR A 15 5.65 23.49 -25.20
CA THR A 15 6.12 23.00 -23.90
C THR A 15 5.10 21.94 -23.43
N ASP A 16 5.44 20.87 -22.71
CA ASP A 16 6.07 20.86 -21.39
C ASP A 16 6.52 19.43 -21.10
N GLY A 17 7.81 19.22 -20.80
CA GLY A 17 8.25 17.96 -20.19
C GLY A 17 7.58 17.73 -18.82
N PRO A 18 7.81 16.59 -18.16
CA PRO A 18 7.20 16.29 -16.86
C PRO A 18 7.43 17.41 -15.84
N ALA A 19 6.33 18.02 -15.37
CA ALA A 19 6.33 19.13 -14.42
C ALA A 19 6.16 18.61 -12.99
N ILE A 20 7.07 18.97 -12.08
CA ILE A 20 7.00 18.60 -10.66
C ILE A 20 5.67 19.08 -10.07
N GLY A 21 4.97 18.19 -9.36
CA GLY A 21 3.67 18.46 -8.76
C GLY A 21 2.48 18.21 -9.68
N ARG A 22 2.67 17.99 -10.99
CA ARG A 22 1.59 17.52 -11.88
C ARG A 22 1.04 16.20 -11.36
N SER A 23 -0.29 16.09 -11.27
CA SER A 23 -1.00 14.89 -10.81
C SER A 23 -2.16 14.55 -11.72
N TRP A 24 -2.55 13.28 -11.69
CA TRP A 24 -3.71 12.75 -12.42
C TRP A 24 -4.79 12.27 -11.44
N ALA A 25 -5.99 11.97 -11.94
CA ALA A 25 -7.05 11.42 -11.09
C ALA A 25 -6.67 10.02 -10.58
N GLY A 26 -7.32 9.59 -9.49
CA GLY A 26 -7.16 8.23 -8.98
C GLY A 26 -7.50 7.19 -10.04
N GLY A 27 -6.62 6.20 -10.23
CA GLY A 27 -6.79 5.14 -11.23
C GLY A 27 -6.54 5.54 -12.69
N GLU A 28 -6.22 6.81 -12.96
CA GLU A 28 -5.86 7.26 -14.29
C GLU A 28 -4.42 6.84 -14.65
N LYS A 29 -4.21 6.33 -15.85
CA LYS A 29 -2.86 6.10 -16.40
C LYS A 29 -2.40 7.38 -17.11
N PRO A 30 -1.27 7.99 -16.71
CA PRO A 30 -0.71 9.12 -17.45
C PRO A 30 -0.39 8.75 -18.91
N ASP A 31 -0.52 9.71 -19.83
CA ASP A 31 0.02 9.55 -21.17
C ASP A 31 1.54 9.43 -21.09
N LEU A 32 2.13 8.49 -21.83
CA LEU A 32 3.57 8.27 -21.80
C LEU A 32 4.35 9.55 -22.13
N ASN A 33 3.86 10.36 -23.08
CA ASN A 33 4.52 11.60 -23.50
C ASN A 33 4.61 12.63 -22.37
N ASP A 34 3.65 12.64 -21.44
CA ASP A 34 3.68 13.52 -20.28
C ASP A 34 4.83 13.17 -19.31
N LEU A 35 5.37 11.95 -19.40
CA LEU A 35 6.42 11.44 -18.54
C LEU A 35 7.81 11.48 -19.21
N MET A 36 7.86 11.64 -20.54
CA MET A 36 9.10 11.55 -21.31
C MET A 36 10.06 12.68 -20.97
N THR A 37 11.30 12.32 -20.62
CA THR A 37 12.39 13.25 -20.35
C THR A 37 13.72 12.70 -20.86
N THR A 38 14.81 13.46 -20.70
CA THR A 38 16.16 13.06 -21.06
C THR A 38 16.95 12.67 -19.83
N HIS A 39 17.51 11.46 -19.82
CA HIS A 39 18.41 11.01 -18.78
C HIS A 39 19.66 11.91 -18.74
N PRO A 40 19.97 12.61 -17.65
CA PRO A 40 20.99 13.67 -17.65
C PRO A 40 22.43 13.15 -17.61
N VAL A 41 22.66 11.86 -17.88
CA VAL A 41 23.97 11.20 -17.86
C VAL A 41 24.19 10.47 -19.17
N THR A 42 23.25 9.62 -19.59
CA THR A 42 23.34 8.88 -20.86
C THR A 42 22.85 9.68 -22.06
N GLY A 43 21.99 10.69 -21.85
CA GLY A 43 21.36 11.47 -22.92
C GLY A 43 20.17 10.75 -23.58
N GLU A 44 19.82 9.55 -23.12
CA GLU A 44 18.69 8.79 -23.66
C GLU A 44 17.35 9.42 -23.26
N ARG A 45 16.37 9.34 -24.16
CA ARG A 45 14.98 9.67 -23.84
C ARG A 45 14.30 8.50 -23.17
N GLY A 46 13.45 8.77 -22.18
CA GLY A 46 12.74 7.74 -21.44
C GLY A 46 11.93 8.31 -20.28
N ILE A 47 11.52 7.43 -19.36
CA ILE A 47 10.74 7.79 -18.17
C ILE A 47 11.47 7.39 -16.89
N PHE A 48 11.13 8.08 -15.80
CA PHE A 48 11.56 7.71 -14.45
C PHE A 48 10.35 7.37 -13.57
N ILE A 49 10.44 6.30 -12.79
CA ILE A 49 9.42 5.91 -11.81
C ILE A 49 10.06 5.80 -10.42
N PHE A 50 9.50 6.50 -9.46
CA PHE A 50 9.90 6.42 -8.06
C PHE A 50 9.19 5.27 -7.35
N ALA A 51 9.98 4.42 -6.70
CA ALA A 51 9.56 3.28 -5.92
C ALA A 51 9.80 3.56 -4.43
N TYR A 52 8.75 3.36 -3.63
CA TYR A 52 8.81 3.50 -2.17
C TYR A 52 8.37 2.24 -1.41
N GLY A 53 7.74 1.26 -2.05
CA GLY A 53 7.23 0.05 -1.39
C GLY A 53 7.75 -1.22 -2.04
N SER A 54 6.82 -2.07 -2.47
CA SER A 54 7.14 -3.37 -3.08
C SER A 54 8.06 -3.28 -4.31
N LEU A 55 8.02 -2.18 -5.06
CA LEU A 55 8.89 -1.91 -6.21
C LEU A 55 10.37 -1.68 -5.82
N CYS A 56 10.68 -1.35 -4.56
CA CYS A 56 12.07 -1.25 -4.10
C CYS A 56 12.78 -2.61 -4.11
N ALA A 57 12.06 -3.68 -3.79
CA ALA A 57 12.56 -5.06 -3.79
C ALA A 57 12.27 -5.81 -5.09
N ASN A 58 11.27 -5.37 -5.86
CA ASN A 58 10.87 -5.98 -7.13
C ASN A 58 11.00 -4.94 -8.25
N PRO A 59 12.15 -4.85 -8.92
CA PRO A 59 12.36 -3.90 -10.00
C PRO A 59 11.31 -4.08 -11.12
N PRO A 60 10.69 -2.99 -11.61
CA PRO A 60 9.74 -3.07 -12.71
C PRO A 60 10.42 -3.55 -13.99
N PRO A 61 9.74 -4.34 -14.84
CA PRO A 61 10.30 -4.83 -16.09
C PRO A 61 10.57 -3.66 -17.05
N GLY A 62 11.59 -3.82 -17.90
CA GLY A 62 11.96 -2.78 -18.87
C GLY A 62 12.87 -1.69 -18.30
N GLN A 63 13.13 -1.67 -16.99
CA GLN A 63 14.13 -0.78 -16.38
C GLN A 63 15.55 -1.12 -16.84
N THR A 64 16.37 -0.10 -17.07
CA THR A 64 17.80 -0.23 -17.40
C THR A 64 18.71 0.34 -16.32
N ASN A 65 18.20 1.25 -15.49
CA ASN A 65 18.97 1.85 -14.41
C ASN A 65 18.10 1.97 -13.15
N ARG A 66 18.78 1.87 -12.01
CA ARG A 66 18.24 2.10 -10.67
C ARG A 66 19.17 3.06 -9.94
N TYR A 67 18.58 4.04 -9.25
CA TYR A 67 19.31 4.97 -8.38
C TYR A 67 18.62 5.00 -7.01
N GLU A 68 19.40 4.83 -5.94
CA GLU A 68 18.90 5.12 -4.59
C GLU A 68 18.69 6.62 -4.44
N THR A 69 17.54 7.01 -3.92
CA THR A 69 17.14 8.42 -3.76
C THR A 69 16.23 8.56 -2.54
N ALA A 70 15.88 9.79 -2.19
CA ALA A 70 14.77 10.05 -1.29
C ALA A 70 13.92 11.20 -1.84
N ILE A 71 12.65 11.22 -1.46
CA ILE A 71 11.75 12.36 -1.69
C ILE A 71 11.37 13.00 -0.36
N THR A 72 10.91 14.24 -0.38
CA THR A 72 10.53 15.00 0.82
C THR A 72 9.07 15.45 0.75
N GLY A 73 8.46 15.74 1.90
CA GLY A 73 7.06 16.18 1.97
C GLY A 73 6.03 15.05 1.98
N PHE A 74 6.50 13.81 2.12
CA PHE A 74 5.68 12.62 2.14
C PHE A 74 6.13 11.66 3.25
N ARG A 75 5.25 10.73 3.62
CA ARG A 75 5.57 9.61 4.50
C ARG A 75 4.99 8.33 3.94
N ARG A 76 5.62 7.20 4.24
CA ARG A 76 5.03 5.88 4.10
C ARG A 76 3.98 5.68 5.17
N ASP A 77 2.78 5.28 4.79
CA ASP A 77 1.73 4.97 5.74
C ASP A 77 0.78 3.90 5.22
N PHE A 78 0.23 3.09 6.12
CA PHE A 78 -0.85 2.15 5.85
C PHE A 78 -2.17 2.94 5.86
N ALA A 79 -2.32 3.80 4.85
CA ALA A 79 -3.31 4.87 4.75
C ALA A 79 -4.52 4.52 3.88
N VAL A 80 -4.58 3.31 3.33
CA VAL A 80 -5.61 2.88 2.39
C VAL A 80 -6.19 1.55 2.86
N GLN A 81 -7.50 1.44 2.93
CA GLN A 81 -8.20 0.17 3.13
C GLN A 81 -8.03 -0.75 1.95
N ASP A 82 -7.74 -2.01 2.22
CA ASP A 82 -7.62 -3.06 1.23
C ASP A 82 -8.66 -4.15 1.53
N ILE A 83 -9.69 -4.20 0.69
CA ILE A 83 -10.87 -5.06 0.85
C ILE A 83 -10.77 -6.37 0.08
N PHE A 84 -9.60 -6.68 -0.52
CA PHE A 84 -9.42 -7.89 -1.32
C PHE A 84 -8.13 -8.65 -1.02
N TYR A 85 -7.00 -7.96 -1.01
CA TYR A 85 -5.68 -8.58 -0.95
C TYR A 85 -5.06 -8.62 0.44
N ARG A 86 -5.55 -7.75 1.32
CA ARG A 86 -5.16 -7.70 2.73
C ARG A 86 -6.34 -7.85 3.68
N GLY A 87 -7.56 -7.87 3.16
CA GLY A 87 -8.79 -8.06 3.92
C GLY A 87 -9.95 -8.50 3.05
N THR A 88 -11.15 -8.33 3.61
CA THR A 88 -12.45 -8.48 2.94
C THR A 88 -13.25 -7.18 3.07
N GLU A 89 -14.43 -7.10 2.46
CA GLU A 89 -15.32 -5.95 2.62
C GLU A 89 -15.77 -5.78 4.09
N GLU A 90 -16.06 -6.87 4.79
CA GLU A 90 -16.50 -6.85 6.19
C GLU A 90 -15.35 -6.57 7.15
N LYS A 91 -14.13 -7.00 6.79
CA LYS A 91 -12.91 -6.81 7.56
C LYS A 91 -11.77 -6.35 6.66
N PRO A 92 -11.75 -5.05 6.28
CA PRO A 92 -10.69 -4.53 5.43
C PRO A 92 -9.33 -4.70 6.09
N GLY A 93 -8.31 -4.98 5.30
CA GLY A 93 -6.92 -4.78 5.69
C GLY A 93 -6.50 -3.36 5.37
N LEU A 94 -5.20 -3.12 5.44
CA LEU A 94 -4.59 -1.86 5.08
C LEU A 94 -3.46 -2.09 4.07
N THR A 95 -3.27 -1.14 3.17
CA THR A 95 -2.16 -1.17 2.21
C THR A 95 -1.34 0.11 2.28
N LEU A 96 -0.07 -0.02 1.90
CA LEU A 96 0.92 1.03 2.01
C LEU A 96 0.72 2.07 0.91
N GLY A 97 0.62 3.34 1.27
CA GLY A 97 0.69 4.46 0.33
C GLY A 97 1.72 5.51 0.75
N LEU A 98 2.03 6.42 -0.16
CA LEU A 98 2.66 7.70 0.16
C LEU A 98 1.60 8.74 0.50
N ASP A 99 1.61 9.21 1.74
CA ASP A 99 0.72 10.26 2.22
C ASP A 99 1.49 11.58 2.41
N VAL A 100 0.79 12.70 2.29
CA VAL A 100 1.40 14.04 2.44
C VAL A 100 1.80 14.24 3.90
N SER A 101 3.05 14.64 4.12
CA SER A 101 3.59 14.90 5.45
C SER A 101 4.76 15.87 5.35
N GLU A 102 4.59 17.08 5.89
CA GLU A 102 5.65 18.08 5.84
C GLU A 102 6.87 17.67 6.67
N GLY A 103 8.06 18.02 6.18
CA GLY A 103 9.32 17.80 6.90
C GLY A 103 9.79 16.34 6.98
N THR A 104 9.05 15.38 6.39
CA THR A 104 9.46 13.98 6.34
C THR A 104 10.19 13.65 5.04
N VAL A 105 11.08 12.67 5.13
CA VAL A 105 11.92 12.17 4.04
C VAL A 105 11.57 10.70 3.84
N VAL A 106 11.32 10.28 2.61
CA VAL A 106 11.08 8.88 2.25
C VAL A 106 12.24 8.39 1.38
N PRO A 107 13.14 7.55 1.93
CA PRO A 107 14.11 6.82 1.15
C PRO A 107 13.42 5.91 0.13
N GLY A 108 14.03 5.65 -1.01
CA GLY A 108 13.49 4.74 -2.01
C GLY A 108 14.44 4.60 -3.18
N ALA A 109 13.90 4.14 -4.31
CA ALA A 109 14.66 4.00 -5.54
C ALA A 109 13.94 4.71 -6.68
N VAL A 110 14.69 5.26 -7.63
CA VAL A 110 14.13 5.70 -8.91
C VAL A 110 14.67 4.81 -10.02
N TYR A 111 13.76 4.28 -10.82
CA TYR A 111 14.06 3.45 -11.99
C TYR A 111 13.95 4.27 -13.26
N PHE A 112 14.85 4.03 -14.21
CA PHE A 112 14.77 4.57 -15.57
C PHE A 112 14.45 3.46 -16.56
N ALA A 113 13.58 3.75 -17.52
CA ALA A 113 13.43 2.98 -18.75
C ALA A 113 13.62 3.88 -19.97
N PRO A 114 14.44 3.49 -20.96
CA PRO A 114 14.53 4.18 -22.23
C PRO A 114 13.20 4.07 -23.00
N GLU A 115 13.01 4.96 -23.96
CA GLU A 115 11.81 5.05 -24.80
C GLU A 115 11.33 3.70 -25.37
N SER A 116 12.26 2.80 -25.72
CA SER A 116 11.96 1.47 -26.26
C SER A 116 11.30 0.50 -25.27
N SER A 117 11.36 0.76 -23.96
CA SER A 117 10.76 -0.06 -22.91
C SER A 117 9.91 0.73 -21.90
N ALA A 118 9.78 2.03 -22.09
CA ALA A 118 9.06 2.93 -21.19
C ALA A 118 7.57 2.58 -21.07
N ASP A 119 6.91 2.30 -22.20
CA ASP A 119 5.50 1.90 -22.22
C ASP A 119 5.26 0.60 -21.42
N LYS A 120 6.12 -0.40 -21.62
CA LYS A 120 6.06 -1.67 -20.88
C LYS A 120 6.22 -1.48 -19.37
N MET A 121 7.16 -0.62 -18.96
CA MET A 121 7.36 -0.30 -17.55
C MET A 121 6.12 0.40 -16.97
N LEU A 122 5.60 1.41 -17.68
CA LEU A 122 4.45 2.18 -17.26
C LEU A 122 3.20 1.30 -17.10
N ASP A 123 2.92 0.44 -18.08
CA ASP A 123 1.78 -0.47 -18.06
C ASP A 123 1.85 -1.46 -16.91
N GLU A 124 3.01 -2.05 -16.68
CA GLU A 124 3.17 -3.04 -15.61
C GLU A 124 3.01 -2.39 -14.22
N VAL A 125 3.64 -1.24 -14.01
CA VAL A 125 3.52 -0.50 -12.76
C VAL A 125 2.08 -0.04 -12.58
N HIS A 126 1.45 0.55 -13.60
CA HIS A 126 0.07 1.01 -13.50
C HIS A 126 -0.88 -0.14 -13.13
N ARG A 127 -0.78 -1.28 -13.82
CA ARG A 127 -1.59 -2.47 -13.52
C ARG A 127 -1.42 -2.98 -12.09
N GLN A 128 -0.21 -2.86 -11.52
CA GLN A 128 0.05 -3.23 -10.14
C GLN A 128 -0.59 -2.25 -9.14
N GLU A 129 -0.60 -0.96 -9.47
CA GLU A 129 -1.09 0.13 -8.62
C GLU A 129 -2.60 0.43 -8.81
N THR A 130 -3.25 -0.13 -9.83
CA THR A 130 -4.71 -0.02 -10.06
C THR A 130 -5.40 -1.39 -10.02
N PRO A 131 -5.43 -2.05 -8.85
CA PRO A 131 -6.13 -3.31 -8.73
C PRO A 131 -7.63 -3.18 -9.00
N LYS A 132 -8.20 -4.21 -9.63
CA LYS A 132 -9.63 -4.27 -9.95
C LYS A 132 -10.49 -4.17 -8.69
N GLY A 133 -11.47 -3.27 -8.70
CA GLY A 133 -12.35 -2.97 -7.56
C GLY A 133 -11.74 -2.03 -6.52
N MET A 134 -10.51 -1.56 -6.72
CA MET A 134 -9.82 -0.57 -5.89
C MET A 134 -8.95 0.34 -6.77
N GLU A 135 -9.42 0.63 -7.98
CA GLU A 135 -8.60 1.26 -9.03
C GLU A 135 -8.16 2.68 -8.64
N ASP A 136 -8.94 3.38 -7.82
CA ASP A 136 -8.72 4.79 -7.47
C ASP A 136 -7.89 5.01 -6.21
N ILE A 137 -7.37 3.95 -5.57
CA ILE A 137 -6.67 4.06 -4.28
C ILE A 137 -5.36 4.85 -4.35
N TYR A 138 -4.75 4.89 -5.54
CA TYR A 138 -3.58 5.70 -5.81
C TYR A 138 -3.84 6.68 -6.96
N ARG A 139 -3.18 7.82 -6.88
CA ARG A 139 -3.11 8.81 -7.95
C ARG A 139 -1.66 9.00 -8.40
N PRO A 140 -1.38 9.03 -9.71
CA PRO A 140 -0.05 9.36 -10.19
C PRO A 140 0.28 10.83 -9.90
N GLN A 141 1.54 11.09 -9.56
CA GLN A 141 2.08 12.44 -9.38
C GLN A 141 3.56 12.49 -9.78
N ILE A 142 3.98 13.58 -10.42
CA ILE A 142 5.39 13.84 -10.70
C ILE A 142 6.06 14.40 -9.44
N VAL A 143 7.10 13.73 -8.98
CA VAL A 143 7.97 14.14 -7.87
C VAL A 143 9.38 14.41 -8.37
N GLU A 144 10.12 15.25 -7.65
CA GLU A 144 11.54 15.45 -7.91
C GLU A 144 12.35 14.36 -7.18
N THR A 145 13.28 13.73 -7.90
CA THR A 145 14.19 12.71 -7.36
C THR A 145 15.64 13.05 -7.70
N ASN A 146 16.61 12.50 -6.96
CA ASN A 146 18.04 12.70 -7.22
C ASN A 146 18.67 11.40 -7.75
N ILE A 147 19.48 11.49 -8.81
CA ILE A 147 20.22 10.33 -9.35
C ILE A 147 21.73 10.42 -9.08
N GLY A 148 22.10 11.16 -8.04
CA GLY A 148 23.47 11.37 -7.60
C GLY A 148 24.17 12.58 -8.24
N ARG A 149 25.28 12.99 -7.63
CA ARG A 149 26.16 14.09 -8.10
C ARG A 149 25.43 15.42 -8.36
N GLY A 150 24.38 15.70 -7.58
CA GLY A 150 23.60 16.93 -7.70
C GLY A 150 22.67 16.97 -8.92
N LYS A 151 22.40 15.83 -9.57
CA LYS A 151 21.46 15.74 -10.69
C LYS A 151 20.09 15.32 -10.20
N SER A 152 19.09 16.16 -10.45
CA SER A 152 17.69 15.85 -10.19
C SER A 152 16.97 15.44 -11.48
N VAL A 153 15.98 14.56 -11.36
CA VAL A 153 15.09 14.14 -12.44
C VAL A 153 13.64 14.10 -11.97
N PRO A 154 12.68 14.47 -12.83
CA PRO A 154 11.26 14.26 -12.56
C PRO A 154 10.94 12.77 -12.68
N ALA A 155 10.23 12.22 -11.71
CA ALA A 155 9.81 10.82 -11.70
C ALA A 155 8.33 10.71 -11.34
N MET A 156 7.63 9.76 -11.96
CA MET A 156 6.26 9.43 -11.57
C MET A 156 6.27 8.60 -10.29
N ALA A 157 5.41 8.96 -9.34
CA ALA A 157 5.11 8.18 -8.14
C ALA A 157 3.60 7.94 -8.03
N TYR A 158 3.19 6.80 -7.48
CA TYR A 158 1.80 6.54 -7.11
C TYR A 158 1.56 6.96 -5.66
N MET A 159 0.78 8.01 -5.46
CA MET A 159 0.50 8.58 -4.15
C MET A 159 -0.80 8.02 -3.61
N ALA A 160 -0.94 7.86 -2.28
CA ALA A 160 -2.25 7.59 -1.68
C ALA A 160 -3.25 8.64 -2.16
N ASN A 161 -4.43 8.23 -2.62
CA ASN A 161 -5.44 9.14 -3.14
C ASN A 161 -6.41 9.57 -2.03
N PRO A 162 -6.36 10.82 -1.52
CA PRO A 162 -7.26 11.28 -0.47
C PRO A 162 -8.73 11.35 -0.92
N GLU A 163 -9.00 11.30 -2.23
CA GLU A 163 -10.36 11.33 -2.78
C GLU A 163 -11.01 9.94 -2.79
N SER A 164 -10.23 8.86 -2.76
CA SER A 164 -10.76 7.50 -2.72
C SER A 164 -11.63 7.27 -1.48
N ALA A 165 -12.67 6.46 -1.62
CA ALA A 165 -13.49 6.03 -0.49
C ALA A 165 -12.73 5.11 0.47
N LEU A 166 -11.67 4.45 -0.01
CA LEU A 166 -10.84 3.55 0.76
C LEU A 166 -9.70 4.28 1.49
N TYR A 167 -9.51 5.58 1.26
CA TYR A 167 -8.49 6.33 1.96
C TYR A 167 -8.88 6.58 3.43
N VAL A 168 -8.06 6.06 4.34
CA VAL A 168 -8.17 6.31 5.79
C VAL A 168 -7.13 7.31 6.27
N GLY A 169 -5.99 7.46 5.59
CA GLY A 169 -4.98 8.47 5.93
C GLY A 169 -4.58 8.42 7.41
N GLN A 170 -4.80 9.54 8.10
CA GLN A 170 -4.55 9.69 9.53
C GLN A 170 -5.81 9.53 10.41
N SER A 171 -6.94 9.12 9.84
CA SER A 171 -8.17 8.91 10.63
C SER A 171 -8.07 7.75 11.61
N LEU A 172 -7.17 6.79 11.32
CA LEU A 172 -6.78 5.72 12.23
C LEU A 172 -5.46 6.06 12.91
N SER A 173 -5.45 5.94 14.23
CA SER A 173 -4.22 5.95 15.02
C SER A 173 -3.33 4.75 14.67
N LYS A 174 -2.05 4.84 15.02
CA LYS A 174 -1.10 3.74 14.81
C LYS A 174 -1.53 2.45 15.52
N ASP A 175 -2.17 2.56 16.69
CA ASP A 175 -2.68 1.42 17.46
C ASP A 175 -3.87 0.75 16.76
N GLU A 176 -4.80 1.54 16.23
CA GLU A 176 -5.94 1.04 15.44
C GLU A 176 -5.47 0.37 14.15
N LYS A 177 -4.49 0.96 13.46
CA LYS A 177 -3.85 0.34 12.28
C LYS A 177 -3.21 -1.00 12.63
N ALA A 178 -2.47 -1.06 13.74
CA ALA A 178 -1.85 -2.28 14.21
C ALA A 178 -2.88 -3.37 14.54
N ALA A 179 -3.99 -3.02 15.19
CA ALA A 179 -5.05 -3.96 15.54
C ALA A 179 -5.76 -4.50 14.29
N GLN A 180 -6.00 -3.64 13.29
CA GLN A 180 -6.58 -4.05 12.01
C GLN A 180 -5.63 -5.00 11.28
N ILE A 181 -4.36 -4.61 11.10
CA ILE A 181 -3.31 -5.42 10.43
C ILE A 181 -3.09 -6.76 11.14
N ALA A 182 -3.18 -6.80 12.46
CA ALA A 182 -2.99 -8.02 13.23
C ALA A 182 -4.09 -9.06 12.95
N SER A 183 -5.27 -8.67 12.47
CA SER A 183 -6.43 -9.58 12.35
C SER A 183 -6.94 -9.78 10.93
N SER A 184 -6.42 -9.01 9.96
CA SER A 184 -6.86 -9.03 8.57
C SER A 184 -6.04 -9.98 7.69
N TYR A 185 -6.72 -10.54 6.70
CA TYR A 185 -6.13 -11.38 5.66
C TYR A 185 -6.95 -11.27 4.38
N GLY A 186 -6.29 -11.36 3.23
CA GLY A 186 -6.95 -11.33 1.92
C GLY A 186 -6.34 -12.34 0.95
N ILE A 187 -6.81 -12.32 -0.29
CA ILE A 187 -6.33 -13.20 -1.37
C ILE A 187 -5.07 -12.59 -1.99
N PRO A 188 -4.00 -13.34 -2.35
CA PRO A 188 -2.79 -12.70 -2.84
C PRO A 188 -3.00 -12.03 -4.22
N ASN A 189 -2.68 -10.73 -4.33
CA ASN A 189 -2.81 -9.95 -5.57
C ASN A 189 -1.84 -10.39 -6.66
N ASN A 190 -0.60 -10.73 -6.30
CA ASN A 190 0.47 -10.84 -7.28
C ASN A 190 0.97 -12.27 -7.47
N ASP A 191 1.46 -12.50 -8.68
CA ASP A 191 2.16 -13.72 -9.06
C ASP A 191 3.33 -14.04 -8.13
N TYR A 192 3.99 -13.05 -7.54
CA TYR A 192 5.08 -13.28 -6.59
C TYR A 192 4.60 -14.00 -5.32
N ALA A 193 3.51 -13.53 -4.70
CA ALA A 193 2.91 -14.16 -3.52
C ALA A 193 2.25 -15.50 -3.85
N LYS A 194 1.82 -15.72 -5.10
CA LYS A 194 1.35 -17.03 -5.59
C LYS A 194 2.49 -18.01 -5.86
N ARG A 195 3.63 -17.54 -6.40
CA ARG A 195 4.80 -18.37 -6.78
C ARG A 195 5.68 -18.80 -5.60
N THR A 196 5.59 -18.11 -4.46
CA THR A 196 6.48 -18.33 -3.30
C THR A 196 5.82 -19.05 -2.13
N ARG A 197 4.53 -19.42 -2.24
CA ARG A 197 3.82 -20.20 -1.22
C ARG A 197 3.81 -21.69 -1.57
N PRO A 198 3.91 -22.59 -0.59
CA PRO A 198 3.66 -24.01 -0.79
C PRO A 198 2.28 -24.25 -1.44
N GLU A 199 2.18 -25.26 -2.30
CA GLU A 199 0.93 -25.62 -2.96
C GLU A 199 -0.21 -25.80 -1.93
N GLY A 200 -1.35 -25.16 -2.20
CA GLY A 200 -2.56 -25.27 -1.36
C GLY A 200 -2.76 -24.17 -0.31
N ARG A 201 -1.76 -23.33 0.00
CA ARG A 201 -1.98 -22.16 0.89
C ARG A 201 -2.57 -20.97 0.12
N ILE A 202 -3.83 -20.65 0.39
CA ILE A 202 -4.55 -19.51 -0.19
C ILE A 202 -4.53 -18.35 0.83
N GLY A 203 -4.04 -17.17 0.41
CA GLY A 203 -4.13 -15.94 1.19
C GLY A 203 -2.80 -15.33 1.61
N LYS A 204 -2.81 -14.07 2.03
CA LYS A 204 -1.69 -13.35 2.66
C LYS A 204 -2.25 -12.52 3.80
N THR A 205 -1.70 -12.68 5.00
CA THR A 205 -2.07 -11.85 6.15
C THR A 205 -1.51 -10.45 5.95
N ASP A 206 -2.19 -9.47 6.50
CA ASP A 206 -1.74 -8.09 6.40
C ASP A 206 -0.46 -7.86 7.22
N LEU A 207 -0.34 -8.53 8.36
CA LEU A 207 0.89 -8.57 9.15
C LEU A 207 2.08 -9.09 8.33
N GLU A 208 1.89 -10.15 7.52
CA GLU A 208 2.92 -10.63 6.61
C GLU A 208 3.28 -9.58 5.55
N TYR A 209 2.30 -8.85 5.03
CA TYR A 209 2.58 -7.79 4.08
C TYR A 209 3.38 -6.64 4.69
N LEU A 210 2.97 -6.16 5.87
CA LEU A 210 3.67 -5.10 6.61
C LEU A 210 5.10 -5.52 6.95
N ALA A 211 5.27 -6.67 7.61
CA ALA A 211 6.58 -7.12 8.06
C ALA A 211 7.54 -7.38 6.89
N MET A 212 7.07 -8.03 5.82
CA MET A 212 7.89 -8.24 4.62
C MET A 212 8.26 -6.91 3.96
N THR A 213 7.36 -5.94 3.95
CA THR A 213 7.66 -4.61 3.41
C THR A 213 8.74 -3.92 4.24
N SER A 214 8.66 -3.98 5.57
CA SER A 214 9.68 -3.44 6.47
C SER A 214 11.05 -4.08 6.25
N ILE A 215 11.11 -5.41 6.25
CA ILE A 215 12.36 -6.19 6.05
C ILE A 215 12.97 -5.89 4.68
N ASN A 216 12.16 -5.93 3.62
CA ASN A 216 12.65 -5.68 2.27
C ASN A 216 13.20 -4.25 2.10
N LEU A 217 12.62 -3.27 2.79
CA LEU A 217 13.13 -1.90 2.79
C LEU A 217 14.45 -1.81 3.56
N GLU A 218 14.58 -2.48 4.71
CA GLU A 218 15.84 -2.57 5.46
C GLU A 218 16.95 -3.22 4.61
N ASP A 219 16.67 -4.35 3.95
CA ASP A 219 17.60 -5.06 3.06
C ASP A 219 18.01 -4.20 1.85
N ALA A 220 17.09 -3.37 1.35
CA ALA A 220 17.35 -2.40 0.29
C ALA A 220 18.04 -1.12 0.78
N GLN A 221 18.52 -1.06 2.03
CA GLN A 221 19.12 0.13 2.67
C GLN A 221 18.19 1.36 2.71
N ASN A 222 16.88 1.12 2.71
CA ASN A 222 15.79 2.10 2.70
C ASN A 222 14.84 1.92 3.90
N GLY A 223 15.36 1.40 5.01
CA GLY A 223 14.59 1.05 6.21
C GLY A 223 13.74 2.20 6.75
N ASP A 224 12.59 1.85 7.33
CA ASP A 224 11.57 2.81 7.74
C ASP A 224 11.14 2.55 9.20
N ALA A 225 11.57 3.42 10.11
CA ALA A 225 11.30 3.25 11.54
C ALA A 225 9.80 3.26 11.88
N TYR A 226 8.96 3.93 11.09
CA TYR A 226 7.51 3.87 11.29
C TYR A 226 6.98 2.47 10.98
N LEU A 227 7.40 1.86 9.86
CA LEU A 227 6.97 0.51 9.49
C LEU A 227 7.52 -0.56 10.44
N SER A 228 8.79 -0.46 10.86
CA SER A 228 9.35 -1.40 11.84
C SER A 228 8.59 -1.32 13.17
N SER A 229 8.28 -0.10 13.63
CA SER A 229 7.53 0.09 14.88
C SER A 229 6.03 -0.18 14.76
N LEU A 230 5.44 -0.12 13.56
CA LEU A 230 4.06 -0.58 13.32
C LEU A 230 4.00 -2.10 13.29
N THR A 231 5.02 -2.75 12.73
CA THR A 231 5.17 -4.22 12.72
C THR A 231 5.16 -4.77 14.13
N GLU A 232 6.02 -4.21 15.00
CA GLU A 232 6.10 -4.62 16.40
C GLU A 232 4.76 -4.44 17.13
N LEU A 233 4.06 -3.32 16.91
CA LEU A 233 2.75 -3.08 17.51
C LEU A 233 1.70 -4.08 17.01
N ALA A 234 1.70 -4.42 15.72
CA ALA A 234 0.78 -5.41 15.17
C ALA A 234 1.06 -6.83 15.71
N VAL A 235 2.33 -7.19 15.94
CA VAL A 235 2.68 -8.43 16.64
C VAL A 235 2.14 -8.41 18.08
N GLN A 236 2.27 -7.29 18.80
CA GLN A 236 1.69 -7.13 20.14
C GLN A 236 0.17 -7.29 20.14
N LYS A 237 -0.54 -6.72 19.15
CA LYS A 237 -1.99 -6.91 18.99
C LYS A 237 -2.36 -8.37 18.72
N ARG A 238 -1.55 -9.11 17.96
CA ARG A 238 -1.74 -10.56 17.77
C ARG A 238 -1.50 -11.34 19.07
N GLU A 239 -0.51 -10.97 19.87
CA GLU A 239 -0.29 -11.55 21.21
C GLU A 239 -1.50 -11.27 22.14
N GLU A 240 -2.07 -10.07 22.09
CA GLU A 240 -3.31 -9.73 22.80
C GLU A 240 -4.47 -10.63 22.36
N MET A 241 -4.64 -10.87 21.05
CA MET A 241 -5.65 -11.79 20.53
C MET A 241 -5.48 -13.22 21.07
N ILE A 242 -4.25 -13.73 21.05
CA ILE A 242 -3.89 -15.08 21.55
C ILE A 242 -4.17 -15.21 23.04
N ASN A 243 -3.92 -14.16 23.82
CA ASN A 243 -4.07 -14.17 25.28
C ASN A 243 -5.42 -13.62 25.77
N SER A 244 -6.34 -13.27 24.85
CA SER A 244 -7.62 -12.62 25.16
C SER A 244 -8.57 -13.48 26.01
N GLY A 245 -8.40 -14.81 25.97
CA GLY A 245 -9.38 -15.75 26.51
C GLY A 245 -10.70 -15.82 25.72
N ASP A 246 -10.80 -15.11 24.59
CA ASP A 246 -11.92 -15.20 23.65
C ASP A 246 -11.64 -16.30 22.62
N PRO A 247 -12.42 -17.40 22.60
CA PRO A 247 -12.21 -18.50 21.65
C PRO A 247 -12.19 -18.06 20.18
N LYS A 248 -12.96 -17.03 19.81
CA LYS A 248 -13.01 -16.54 18.42
C LYS A 248 -11.70 -15.85 18.03
N GLN A 249 -11.13 -15.06 18.94
CA GLN A 249 -9.86 -14.36 18.67
C GLN A 249 -8.68 -15.33 18.61
N VAL A 250 -8.63 -16.31 19.51
CA VAL A 250 -7.58 -17.33 19.50
C VAL A 250 -7.70 -18.23 18.26
N GLN A 251 -8.91 -18.62 17.87
CA GLN A 251 -9.13 -19.39 16.65
C GLN A 251 -8.69 -18.61 15.40
N LEU A 252 -9.03 -17.32 15.31
CA LEU A 252 -8.57 -16.46 14.22
C LEU A 252 -7.05 -16.32 14.22
N ALA A 253 -6.42 -16.11 15.38
CA ALA A 253 -4.96 -16.06 15.50
C ALA A 253 -4.30 -17.36 15.01
N GLY A 254 -4.92 -18.51 15.26
CA GLY A 254 -4.46 -19.82 14.79
C GLY A 254 -4.49 -19.94 13.27
N LEU A 255 -5.61 -19.56 12.65
CA LEU A 255 -5.74 -19.50 11.19
C LEU A 255 -4.65 -18.60 10.58
N LEU A 256 -4.44 -17.42 11.15
CA LEU A 256 -3.45 -16.46 10.66
C LEU A 256 -2.02 -17.00 10.82
N ALA A 257 -1.71 -17.66 11.95
CA ALA A 257 -0.41 -18.30 12.16
C ALA A 257 -0.15 -19.45 11.17
N GLU A 258 -1.17 -20.23 10.84
CA GLU A 258 -1.10 -21.27 9.79
C GLU A 258 -0.86 -20.67 8.41
N MET A 259 -1.51 -19.55 8.08
CA MET A 259 -1.27 -18.81 6.84
C MET A 259 0.16 -18.28 6.75
N GLU A 260 0.74 -17.89 7.89
CA GLU A 260 2.09 -17.30 8.03
C GLU A 260 3.21 -18.37 8.07
N GLN A 261 2.89 -19.66 8.09
CA GLN A 261 3.90 -20.73 8.08
C GLN A 261 4.84 -20.64 6.86
N ASP A 262 6.12 -20.93 7.10
CA ASP A 262 7.25 -20.86 6.17
C ASP A 262 7.53 -19.45 5.61
N THR A 263 6.93 -18.41 6.20
CA THR A 263 7.20 -17.01 5.84
C THR A 263 8.27 -16.38 6.72
N ALA A 264 8.80 -15.21 6.32
CA ALA A 264 9.73 -14.47 7.18
C ALA A 264 9.08 -13.98 8.48
N VAL A 265 7.75 -13.81 8.50
CA VAL A 265 7.01 -13.46 9.73
C VAL A 265 7.05 -14.61 10.73
N GLU A 266 6.76 -15.84 10.29
CA GLU A 266 6.95 -16.98 11.19
C GLU A 266 8.41 -17.04 11.65
N LYS A 267 9.38 -16.95 10.74
CA LYS A 267 10.80 -17.00 11.13
C LYS A 267 11.19 -15.95 12.17
N ALA A 268 10.62 -14.74 12.09
CA ALA A 268 10.94 -13.63 12.98
C ALA A 268 10.18 -13.66 14.31
N PHE A 269 8.94 -14.18 14.32
CA PHE A 269 8.02 -14.03 15.45
C PHE A 269 7.38 -15.35 15.92
N LYS A 270 7.93 -16.51 15.53
CA LYS A 270 7.42 -17.85 15.89
C LYS A 270 7.13 -18.01 17.38
N ASP A 271 8.02 -17.52 18.23
CA ASP A 271 7.93 -17.67 19.69
C ASP A 271 6.86 -16.77 20.33
N ARG A 272 6.26 -15.85 19.55
CA ARG A 272 5.26 -14.88 20.02
C ARG A 272 3.88 -15.14 19.44
N ILE A 273 3.81 -15.45 18.14
CA ILE A 273 2.56 -15.55 17.38
C ILE A 273 2.45 -16.82 16.54
N GLY A 274 3.43 -17.73 16.64
CA GLY A 274 3.46 -18.97 15.86
C GLY A 274 2.40 -19.98 16.31
N VAL A 275 2.18 -21.00 15.46
CA VAL A 275 1.15 -22.03 15.68
C VAL A 275 1.29 -22.70 17.05
N ASP A 276 2.51 -23.02 17.49
CA ASP A 276 2.74 -23.67 18.79
C ASP A 276 2.26 -22.79 19.97
N VAL A 277 2.45 -21.47 19.88
CA VAL A 277 2.00 -20.50 20.88
C VAL A 277 0.48 -20.45 20.93
N VAL A 278 -0.17 -20.44 19.76
CA VAL A 278 -1.64 -20.44 19.68
C VAL A 278 -2.22 -21.75 20.19
N VAL A 279 -1.64 -22.90 19.84
CA VAL A 279 -2.06 -24.23 20.32
C VAL A 279 -1.96 -24.31 21.84
N GLU A 280 -0.87 -23.80 22.42
CA GLU A 280 -0.72 -23.72 23.87
C GLU A 280 -1.81 -22.84 24.50
N ALA A 281 -2.06 -21.64 23.95
CA ALA A 281 -3.11 -20.75 24.43
C ALA A 281 -4.52 -21.40 24.33
N ALA A 282 -4.81 -22.08 23.23
CA ALA A 282 -6.06 -22.81 23.04
C ALA A 282 -6.23 -23.94 24.06
N SER A 283 -5.16 -24.69 24.36
CA SER A 283 -5.20 -25.77 25.34
C SER A 283 -5.57 -25.30 26.77
N LYS A 284 -5.23 -24.05 27.10
CA LYS A 284 -5.52 -23.43 28.41
C LYS A 284 -7.00 -23.03 28.56
N MET A 285 -7.77 -22.92 27.47
CA MET A 285 -9.15 -22.42 27.52
C MET A 285 -10.19 -23.42 28.04
N ARG A 286 -9.94 -24.74 28.02
CA ARG A 286 -10.47 -25.82 28.93
C ARG A 286 -10.40 -27.22 28.27
N PRO A 287 -10.17 -28.28 29.05
CA PRO A 287 -10.25 -29.67 28.59
C PRO A 287 -11.72 -30.12 28.49
N GLY A 288 -12.18 -30.41 27.27
CA GLY A 288 -13.53 -30.96 27.07
C GLY A 288 -14.07 -30.99 25.64
N ALA A 289 -13.58 -30.11 24.76
CA ALA A 289 -13.79 -30.23 23.31
C ALA A 289 -12.83 -29.28 22.59
N ALA A 290 -11.60 -29.74 22.33
CA ALA A 290 -10.95 -29.25 21.13
C ALA A 290 -11.84 -29.72 19.96
N PRO A 291 -12.28 -28.85 19.04
CA PRO A 291 -12.87 -29.32 17.80
C PRO A 291 -11.87 -30.27 17.16
N LYS A 292 -12.28 -31.52 16.90
CA LYS A 292 -11.47 -32.42 16.08
C LYS A 292 -11.40 -31.78 14.69
N ILE A 293 -10.25 -31.23 14.34
CA ILE A 293 -9.94 -30.93 12.95
C ILE A 293 -9.68 -32.28 12.31
N ASP A 294 -10.63 -32.77 11.51
CA ASP A 294 -10.46 -33.94 10.65
C ASP A 294 -9.97 -33.45 9.28
N PRO A 295 -8.68 -33.61 8.94
CA PRO A 295 -8.15 -33.17 7.64
C PRO A 295 -8.73 -33.99 6.46
N GLY A 296 -9.41 -35.10 6.75
CA GLY A 296 -10.01 -36.02 5.77
C GLY A 296 -11.53 -35.89 5.63
N ALA A 297 -12.19 -35.10 6.47
CA ALA A 297 -13.53 -34.63 6.18
C ALA A 297 -13.40 -33.49 5.17
N ALA A 298 -13.24 -33.88 3.90
CA ALA A 298 -13.60 -33.03 2.78
C ALA A 298 -14.85 -32.26 3.18
N ALA A 299 -14.76 -30.92 3.07
CA ALA A 299 -15.93 -30.10 2.99
C ALA A 299 -16.87 -30.79 1.98
N ASN A 300 -17.90 -31.46 2.50
CA ASN A 300 -19.12 -31.62 1.73
C ASN A 300 -19.44 -30.20 1.27
N GLU A 301 -19.71 -30.04 -0.02
CA GLU A 301 -19.92 -28.78 -0.74
C GLU A 301 -21.11 -27.93 -0.23
N GLY A 302 -21.33 -27.81 1.08
CA GLY A 302 -22.54 -27.23 1.64
C GLY A 302 -22.49 -26.74 3.09
N ASP A 303 -21.32 -26.54 3.70
CA ASP A 303 -21.27 -25.96 5.07
C ASP A 303 -20.15 -24.94 5.34
N TYR A 304 -19.52 -24.40 4.29
CA TYR A 304 -19.04 -23.03 4.38
C TYR A 304 -20.30 -22.16 4.30
N GLY A 305 -20.60 -21.44 5.38
CA GLY A 305 -21.82 -20.65 5.52
C GLY A 305 -22.18 -19.92 4.23
N ALA A 306 -23.47 -19.96 3.87
CA ALA A 306 -24.07 -19.37 2.69
C ALA A 306 -23.91 -17.83 2.56
N ASP A 307 -23.05 -17.22 3.37
CA ASP A 307 -22.77 -15.79 3.45
C ASP A 307 -21.32 -15.45 3.05
N GLN A 308 -20.53 -16.38 2.49
CA GLN A 308 -19.38 -15.98 1.67
C GLN A 308 -19.89 -15.46 0.33
N HIS A 309 -20.31 -14.19 0.32
CA HIS A 309 -20.46 -13.47 -0.93
C HIS A 309 -19.06 -13.35 -1.54
N VAL A 310 -18.79 -14.13 -2.59
CA VAL A 310 -17.89 -13.65 -3.63
C VAL A 310 -18.60 -12.44 -4.22
N VAL A 311 -18.31 -11.28 -3.66
CA VAL A 311 -18.89 -10.03 -4.14
C VAL A 311 -18.33 -9.84 -5.54
N SER A 312 -19.23 -9.84 -6.53
CA SER A 312 -18.83 -9.59 -7.90
C SER A 312 -18.19 -8.21 -7.98
N THR A 313 -17.39 -7.95 -9.01
CA THR A 313 -16.89 -6.58 -9.28
C THR A 313 -18.01 -5.53 -9.21
N GLU A 314 -19.24 -5.89 -9.57
CA GLU A 314 -20.42 -5.01 -9.50
C GLU A 314 -20.83 -4.68 -8.06
N GLY A 315 -20.75 -5.63 -7.13
CA GLY A 315 -21.06 -5.38 -5.72
C GLY A 315 -20.04 -4.44 -5.05
N VAL A 316 -18.77 -4.57 -5.43
CA VAL A 316 -17.68 -3.70 -4.95
C VAL A 316 -17.87 -2.27 -5.47
N LEU A 317 -18.24 -2.13 -6.74
CA LEU A 317 -18.55 -0.83 -7.33
C LEU A 317 -19.78 -0.18 -6.67
N ALA A 318 -20.79 -0.97 -6.31
CA ALA A 318 -21.97 -0.47 -5.59
C ALA A 318 -21.62 0.01 -4.18
N TRP A 319 -20.83 -0.76 -3.44
CA TRP A 319 -20.34 -0.37 -2.12
C TRP A 319 -19.47 0.89 -2.17
N LEU A 320 -18.51 0.96 -3.11
CA LEU A 320 -17.67 2.16 -3.32
C LEU A 320 -18.52 3.40 -3.60
N ALA A 321 -19.58 3.27 -4.40
CA ALA A 321 -20.51 4.36 -4.66
C ALA A 321 -21.25 4.81 -3.38
N GLU A 322 -21.67 3.86 -2.53
CA GLU A 322 -22.28 4.15 -1.23
C GLU A 322 -21.31 4.90 -0.30
N GLN A 323 -20.06 4.45 -0.21
CA GLN A 323 -19.04 5.10 0.64
C GLN A 323 -18.67 6.50 0.13
N ARG A 324 -18.54 6.68 -1.19
CA ARG A 324 -18.33 8.01 -1.81
C ARG A 324 -19.50 8.96 -1.48
N ALA A 325 -20.74 8.48 -1.51
CA ALA A 325 -21.91 9.27 -1.12
C ALA A 325 -21.86 9.68 0.37
N LYS A 326 -21.54 8.74 1.27
CA LYS A 326 -21.37 9.02 2.71
C LYS A 326 -20.27 10.08 2.97
N LYS A 327 -19.15 10.01 2.25
CA LYS A 327 -18.05 10.98 2.35
C LYS A 327 -18.45 12.37 1.80
N ALA A 328 -19.22 12.41 0.72
CA ALA A 328 -19.75 13.66 0.17
C ALA A 328 -20.75 14.37 1.11
N ASP A 329 -21.51 13.62 1.89
CA ASP A 329 -22.42 14.18 2.90
C ASP A 329 -21.68 14.65 4.16
N LEU A 330 -20.59 13.97 4.55
CA LEU A 330 -19.69 14.45 5.61
C LEU A 330 -18.95 15.74 5.21
N GLY A 331 -18.63 15.91 3.92
CA GLY A 331 -18.07 17.15 3.36
C GLY A 331 -19.06 18.32 3.25
N LYS A 332 -20.36 18.09 3.52
CA LYS A 332 -21.41 19.13 3.59
C LYS A 332 -21.77 19.53 5.01
N ALA A 333 -21.16 18.94 6.04
CA ALA A 333 -21.31 19.42 7.40
C ALA A 333 -20.71 20.85 7.49
N ALA A 334 -21.55 21.81 7.89
CA ALA A 334 -21.24 23.24 7.86
C ALA A 334 -19.95 23.57 8.65
N PRO A 335 -19.14 24.56 8.20
CA PRO A 335 -17.98 25.02 8.95
C PRO A 335 -18.47 25.77 10.19
N GLY A 336 -18.46 25.12 11.36
CA GLY A 336 -19.14 25.70 12.52
C GLY A 336 -18.79 25.20 13.92
N ASP A 337 -17.86 24.24 14.10
CA ASP A 337 -17.45 23.83 15.46
C ASP A 337 -15.92 23.70 15.56
N GLU A 338 -15.25 24.84 15.70
CA GLU A 338 -13.90 24.87 16.28
C GLU A 338 -14.02 24.43 17.76
N PRO A 339 -13.26 23.43 18.23
CA PRO A 339 -13.22 23.11 19.64
C PRO A 339 -12.64 24.29 20.44
N PRO A 340 -13.13 24.56 21.66
CA PRO A 340 -12.76 25.77 22.39
C PRO A 340 -11.27 25.77 22.71
N ARG A 341 -10.55 26.79 22.21
CA ARG A 341 -9.16 27.04 22.56
C ARG A 341 -9.05 27.20 24.08
N ARG A 342 -8.39 26.24 24.73
CA ARG A 342 -7.96 26.38 26.13
C ARG A 342 -7.05 27.60 26.23
N ALA A 343 -7.51 28.64 26.93
CA ALA A 343 -6.68 29.75 27.32
C ALA A 343 -5.51 29.22 28.17
N VAL A 344 -4.29 29.38 27.65
CA VAL A 344 -3.07 29.17 28.43
C VAL A 344 -2.93 30.39 29.33
N GLY A 345 -3.34 30.24 30.59
CA GLY A 345 -3.00 31.18 31.64
C GLY A 345 -1.55 30.97 32.06
N GLY A 346 -0.71 31.97 31.81
CA GLY A 346 0.57 32.17 32.51
C GLY A 346 0.42 33.38 33.46
N PRO A 347 1.18 33.41 34.57
CA PRO A 347 1.03 34.40 35.64
C PRO A 347 1.30 35.84 35.22
#